data_AF-A0A2M9IB47-F1
#
_entry.id   AF-A0A2M9IB47-F1
#
_cell.length_a   1.000
_cell.length_b   1.000
_cell.length_c   1.000
_cell.angle_alpha   90.00
_cell.angle_beta   90.00
_cell.angle_gamma   90.00
#
_symmetry.space_group_name_H-M   'P 1'
#
loop_
_entity.id
_entity.type
_entity.pdbx_description
1 polymer ?
#
loop_
_entity_poly.entity_id
_entity_poly.type
_entity_poly.pdbx_seq_one_letter_code
_entity_poly.pdbx_strand_id
1 'polypeptide(L)'
;MLDVLDVLHRDRLALRIHDGAFSAMDLTARHPRTGELLSTVKFMVQTLAAAGELQRDLQRELTYDGLRAAEAKGNKGGRRPAVTAGKTEGVRAAYLEGQSIAALARDHNVSRGAIRTAVADLLPEYTPVDAGTPAPELSVVVDMPGKVADFLRAADLAPVERAVLDQGVTVRRGQGYTLRITAVPAIHRRLLDLCQALDGAAAVPTQRKARRESENRVNLHAPTTDLGSQSRSAT
;
A
#
# COMPACT_ATOMS: atom_id res chain seq x y z
N MET A 1 -12.89 -23.66 -19.25
CA MET A 1 -12.79 -23.82 -20.73
C MET A 1 -14.07 -24.41 -21.30
N LEU A 2 -14.58 -25.54 -20.78
CA LEU A 2 -15.84 -26.13 -21.25
C LEU A 2 -17.06 -25.21 -21.05
N ASP A 3 -17.07 -24.41 -19.98
CA ASP A 3 -18.15 -23.43 -19.71
C ASP A 3 -18.31 -22.40 -20.84
N VAL A 4 -17.22 -22.07 -21.56
CA VAL A 4 -17.26 -21.15 -22.70
C VAL A 4 -18.03 -21.77 -23.87
N LEU A 5 -17.90 -23.08 -24.08
CA LEU A 5 -18.63 -23.80 -25.13
C LEU A 5 -20.13 -23.91 -24.81
N ASP A 6 -20.50 -23.92 -23.52
CA ASP A 6 -21.90 -23.84 -23.09
C ASP A 6 -22.50 -22.45 -23.39
N VAL A 7 -21.73 -21.37 -23.18
CA VAL A 7 -22.14 -20.01 -23.53
C VAL A 7 -22.32 -19.85 -25.05
N LEU A 8 -21.35 -20.28 -25.85
CA LEU A 8 -21.44 -20.22 -27.31
C LEU A 8 -22.65 -20.99 -27.84
N HIS A 9 -22.92 -22.16 -27.26
CA HIS A 9 -24.10 -22.93 -27.63
C HIS A 9 -25.41 -22.22 -27.28
N ARG A 10 -25.51 -21.61 -26.09
CA ARG A 10 -26.68 -20.81 -25.67
C ARG A 10 -26.95 -19.67 -26.64
N ASP A 11 -25.90 -19.03 -27.12
CA ASP A 11 -25.98 -17.88 -28.04
C ASP A 11 -26.10 -18.32 -29.52
N ARG A 12 -26.25 -19.63 -29.78
CA ARG A 12 -26.34 -20.23 -31.12
C ARG A 12 -25.11 -19.94 -32.00
N LEU A 13 -23.95 -19.80 -31.38
CA LEU A 13 -22.66 -19.63 -32.04
C LEU A 13 -21.92 -20.96 -32.13
N ALA A 14 -21.27 -21.20 -33.28
CA ALA A 14 -20.44 -22.38 -33.50
C ALA A 14 -18.96 -22.01 -33.45
N LEU A 15 -18.15 -22.77 -32.71
CA LEU A 15 -16.70 -22.63 -32.69
C LEU A 15 -16.06 -23.70 -33.57
N ARG A 16 -15.48 -23.28 -34.70
CA ARG A 16 -14.81 -24.19 -35.64
C ARG A 16 -13.33 -23.90 -35.73
N ILE A 17 -12.54 -24.97 -35.77
CA ILE A 17 -11.12 -24.89 -36.08
C ILE A 17 -11.00 -24.78 -37.61
N HIS A 18 -10.42 -23.70 -38.10
CA HIS A 18 -10.31 -23.44 -39.53
C HIS A 18 -9.01 -23.94 -40.16
N ASP A 19 -7.95 -24.13 -39.37
CA ASP A 19 -6.63 -24.48 -39.89
C ASP A 19 -5.91 -25.50 -38.99
N GLY A 20 -4.90 -26.17 -39.56
CA GLY A 20 -4.09 -27.19 -38.91
C GLY A 20 -4.73 -28.57 -38.89
N ALA A 21 -4.16 -29.45 -38.06
CA ALA A 21 -4.51 -30.88 -38.00
C ALA A 21 -5.96 -31.18 -37.58
N PHE A 22 -6.67 -30.18 -37.05
CA PHE A 22 -8.07 -30.29 -36.60
C PHE A 22 -9.02 -29.41 -37.41
N SER A 23 -8.60 -28.96 -38.60
CA SER A 23 -9.45 -28.14 -39.48
C SER A 23 -10.80 -28.81 -39.76
N ALA A 24 -11.84 -27.97 -39.89
CA ALA A 24 -13.26 -28.32 -40.02
C ALA A 24 -13.94 -28.91 -38.77
N MET A 25 -13.23 -29.10 -37.66
CA MET A 25 -13.85 -29.60 -36.44
C MET A 25 -14.71 -28.54 -35.75
N ASP A 26 -15.94 -28.93 -35.41
CA ASP A 26 -16.88 -28.12 -34.63
C ASP A 26 -16.80 -28.46 -33.13
N LEU A 27 -16.22 -27.55 -32.36
CA LEU A 27 -16.03 -27.70 -30.91
C LEU A 27 -17.31 -27.41 -30.11
N THR A 28 -18.40 -27.02 -30.77
CA THR A 28 -19.72 -26.87 -30.14
C THR A 28 -20.65 -28.05 -30.46
N ALA A 29 -20.16 -29.05 -31.18
CA ALA A 29 -20.93 -30.22 -31.55
C ALA A 29 -21.48 -30.95 -30.32
N ARG A 30 -22.79 -31.20 -30.35
CA ARG A 30 -23.54 -31.86 -29.27
C ARG A 30 -24.28 -33.07 -29.81
N HIS A 31 -24.47 -34.06 -28.94
CA HIS A 31 -25.17 -35.27 -29.28
C HIS A 31 -26.67 -34.97 -29.45
N PRO A 32 -27.30 -35.35 -30.57
CA PRO A 32 -28.62 -34.84 -30.97
C PRO A 32 -29.76 -35.27 -30.04
N ARG A 33 -29.61 -36.39 -29.30
CA ARG A 33 -30.63 -36.84 -28.34
C ARG A 33 -30.42 -36.34 -26.92
N THR A 34 -29.18 -36.07 -26.52
CA THR A 34 -28.85 -35.76 -25.12
C THR A 34 -28.51 -34.28 -24.93
N GLY A 35 -28.20 -33.53 -26.00
CA GLY A 35 -27.78 -32.13 -25.93
C GLY A 35 -26.40 -31.94 -25.29
N GLU A 36 -25.72 -33.01 -24.90
CA GLU A 36 -24.40 -32.94 -24.29
C GLU A 36 -23.29 -32.78 -25.32
N LEU A 37 -22.21 -32.09 -24.94
CA LEU A 37 -21.01 -31.96 -25.76
C LEU A 37 -20.45 -33.36 -26.10
N LEU A 38 -20.06 -33.59 -27.35
CA LEU A 38 -19.46 -34.86 -27.76
C LEU A 38 -18.23 -35.18 -26.89
N SER A 39 -18.07 -36.45 -26.48
CA SER A 39 -16.91 -36.90 -25.71
C SER A 39 -15.59 -36.64 -26.43
N THR A 40 -15.55 -36.79 -27.76
CA THR A 40 -14.40 -36.42 -28.60
C THR A 40 -14.05 -34.94 -28.51
N VAL A 41 -15.07 -34.06 -28.49
CA VAL A 41 -14.87 -32.61 -28.32
C VAL A 41 -14.33 -32.32 -26.92
N LYS A 42 -14.94 -32.90 -25.87
CA LYS A 42 -14.47 -32.74 -24.48
C LYS A 42 -13.00 -33.16 -24.35
N PHE A 43 -12.66 -34.34 -24.85
CA PHE A 43 -11.28 -34.86 -24.85
C PHE A 43 -10.32 -33.90 -25.56
N MET A 44 -10.64 -33.49 -26.79
CA MET A 44 -9.76 -32.62 -27.55
C MET A 44 -9.57 -31.24 -26.93
N VAL A 45 -10.62 -30.62 -26.41
CA VAL A 45 -10.53 -29.32 -25.72
C VAL A 45 -9.62 -29.43 -24.50
N GLN A 46 -9.72 -30.53 -23.75
CA GLN A 46 -8.83 -30.79 -22.61
C GLN A 46 -7.39 -31.02 -23.05
N THR A 47 -7.15 -31.81 -24.09
CA THR A 47 -5.80 -32.05 -24.62
C THR A 47 -5.17 -30.76 -25.16
N LEU A 48 -5.92 -29.94 -25.90
CA LEU A 48 -5.45 -28.64 -26.39
C LEU A 48 -5.17 -27.66 -25.25
N ALA A 49 -6.01 -27.65 -24.21
CA ALA A 49 -5.76 -26.84 -23.03
C ALA A 49 -4.45 -27.26 -22.33
N ALA A 50 -4.26 -28.56 -22.11
CA ALA A 50 -3.04 -29.11 -21.50
C ALA A 50 -1.79 -28.83 -22.36
N ALA A 51 -1.88 -29.00 -23.69
CA ALA A 51 -0.80 -28.66 -24.61
C ALA A 51 -0.46 -27.15 -24.57
N GLY A 52 -1.49 -26.29 -24.49
CA GLY A 52 -1.32 -24.85 -24.36
C GLY A 52 -0.74 -24.42 -23.00
N GLU A 53 -0.98 -25.16 -21.93
CA GLU A 53 -0.32 -24.97 -20.63
C GLU A 53 1.15 -25.36 -20.72
N LEU A 54 1.46 -26.55 -21.25
CA LEU A 54 2.82 -27.01 -21.47
C LEU A 54 3.64 -26.02 -22.31
N GLN A 55 3.06 -25.54 -23.42
CA GLN A 55 3.74 -24.57 -24.28
C GLN A 55 4.01 -23.26 -23.56
N ARG A 56 3.05 -22.75 -22.76
CA ARG A 56 3.25 -21.53 -21.98
C ARG A 56 4.35 -21.69 -20.94
N ASP A 57 4.41 -22.84 -20.27
CA ASP A 57 5.43 -23.10 -19.26
C ASP A 57 6.82 -23.26 -19.88
N LEU A 58 6.93 -23.96 -21.02
CA LEU A 58 8.19 -24.05 -21.77
C LEU A 58 8.67 -22.67 -22.25
N GLN A 59 7.77 -21.84 -22.77
CA GLN A 59 8.13 -20.47 -23.18
C GLN A 59 8.62 -19.62 -22.00
N ARG A 60 8.01 -19.77 -20.82
CA ARG A 60 8.46 -19.10 -19.60
C ARG A 60 9.84 -19.57 -19.18
N GLU A 61 10.07 -20.88 -19.17
CA GLU A 61 11.37 -21.46 -18.81
C GLU A 61 12.48 -20.94 -19.72
N LEU A 62 12.29 -20.99 -21.04
CA LEU A 62 13.24 -20.45 -22.01
C LEU A 62 13.46 -18.94 -21.84
N THR A 63 12.42 -18.20 -21.46
CA THR A 63 12.55 -16.76 -21.15
C THR A 63 13.42 -16.54 -19.91
N TYR A 64 13.21 -17.31 -18.84
CA TYR A 64 14.03 -17.24 -17.63
C TYR A 64 15.47 -17.65 -17.88
N ASP A 65 15.73 -18.65 -18.72
CA ASP A 65 17.07 -19.03 -19.14
C ASP A 65 17.77 -17.89 -19.88
N GLY A 66 17.06 -17.24 -20.79
CA GLY A 66 17.55 -16.05 -21.48
C GLY A 66 17.87 -14.90 -20.52
N LEU A 67 17.01 -14.65 -19.53
CA LEU A 67 17.23 -13.64 -18.50
C LEU A 67 18.45 -13.96 -17.62
N ARG A 68 18.59 -15.21 -17.17
CA ARG A 68 19.77 -15.67 -16.41
C ARG A 68 21.06 -15.52 -17.21
N ALA A 69 21.03 -15.87 -18.51
CA ALA A 69 22.17 -15.70 -19.39
C ALA A 69 22.52 -14.20 -19.62
N ALA A 70 21.52 -13.33 -19.67
CA ALA A 70 21.73 -11.88 -19.76
C ALA A 70 22.32 -11.32 -18.47
N GLU A 71 21.83 -11.75 -17.31
CA GLU A 71 22.36 -11.36 -16.00
C GLU A 71 23.81 -11.82 -15.81
N ALA A 72 24.16 -13.04 -16.23
CA ALA A 72 25.54 -13.54 -16.21
C ALA A 72 26.50 -12.70 -17.08
N LYS A 73 25.98 -12.02 -18.11
CA LYS A 73 26.73 -11.05 -18.94
C LYS A 73 26.79 -9.65 -18.32
N GLY A 74 26.23 -9.46 -17.12
CA GLY A 74 26.17 -8.18 -16.42
C GLY A 74 25.03 -7.26 -16.85
N ASN A 75 24.09 -7.73 -17.69
CA ASN A 75 22.94 -6.92 -18.06
C ASN A 75 21.94 -6.88 -16.90
N LYS A 76 21.60 -5.67 -16.45
CA LYS A 76 20.51 -5.46 -15.48
C LYS A 76 19.20 -5.21 -16.21
N GLY A 77 18.18 -5.98 -15.86
CA GLY A 77 16.80 -5.74 -16.26
C GLY A 77 16.18 -4.54 -15.52
N GLY A 78 14.93 -4.22 -15.87
CA GLY A 78 14.15 -3.17 -15.21
C GLY A 78 14.32 -1.77 -15.81
N ARG A 79 13.69 -0.78 -15.16
CA ARG A 79 13.72 0.61 -15.61
C ARG A 79 15.09 1.22 -15.33
N ARG A 80 15.66 1.92 -16.32
CA ARG A 80 16.91 2.66 -16.14
C ARG A 80 16.77 3.71 -15.03
N PRO A 81 17.77 3.84 -14.12
CA PRO A 81 17.77 4.86 -13.09
C PRO A 81 17.60 6.27 -13.69
N ALA A 82 16.76 7.10 -13.06
CA ALA A 82 16.55 8.48 -13.48
C ALA A 82 17.82 9.34 -13.34
N VAL A 83 18.68 9.00 -12.38
CA VAL A 83 20.04 9.52 -12.24
C VAL A 83 20.99 8.42 -12.68
N THR A 84 21.67 8.64 -13.81
CA THR A 84 22.66 7.69 -14.35
C THR A 84 23.89 7.60 -13.44
N ALA A 85 24.60 6.47 -13.44
CA ALA A 85 25.76 6.25 -12.56
C ALA A 85 26.77 7.42 -12.52
N GLY A 86 27.21 7.93 -13.68
CA GLY A 86 28.14 9.08 -13.72
C GLY A 86 27.55 10.40 -13.19
N LYS A 87 26.22 10.56 -13.20
CA LYS A 87 25.56 11.70 -12.55
C LYS A 87 25.36 11.46 -11.05
N THR A 88 25.22 10.20 -10.64
CA THR A 88 25.06 9.82 -9.22
C THR A 88 26.29 10.20 -8.40
N GLU A 89 27.50 10.00 -8.94
CA GLU A 89 28.73 10.41 -8.26
C GLU A 89 28.78 11.93 -8.05
N GLY A 90 28.45 12.72 -9.07
CA GLY A 90 28.36 14.18 -8.96
C GLY A 90 27.30 14.64 -7.97
N VAL A 91 26.11 14.01 -8.00
CA VAL A 91 25.04 14.28 -7.03
C VAL A 91 25.47 13.94 -5.60
N ARG A 92 26.20 12.84 -5.40
CA ARG A 92 26.73 12.42 -4.10
C ARG A 92 27.78 13.39 -3.59
N ALA A 93 28.75 13.78 -4.42
CA ALA A 93 29.79 14.74 -4.07
C ALA A 93 29.18 16.09 -3.67
N ALA A 94 28.29 16.62 -4.50
CA ALA A 94 27.63 17.89 -4.24
C ALA A 94 26.72 17.86 -2.99
N TYR A 95 26.10 16.70 -2.70
CA TYR A 95 25.37 16.50 -1.45
C TYR A 95 26.30 16.54 -0.22
N LEU A 96 27.47 15.90 -0.29
CA LEU A 96 28.48 15.94 0.78
C LEU A 96 29.07 17.35 0.99
N GLU A 97 29.12 18.16 -0.06
CA GLU A 97 29.46 19.59 0.00
C GLU A 97 28.35 20.47 0.58
N GLY A 98 27.20 19.88 0.94
CA GLY A 98 26.10 20.57 1.64
C GLY A 98 24.97 21.06 0.73
N GLN A 99 24.95 20.69 -0.56
CA GLN A 99 23.84 21.05 -1.42
C GLN A 99 22.55 20.31 -1.05
N SER A 100 21.43 21.04 -1.00
CA SER A 100 20.14 20.46 -0.67
C SER A 100 19.59 19.53 -1.77
N ILE A 101 18.85 18.50 -1.38
CA ILE A 101 18.12 17.59 -2.30
C ILE A 101 17.24 18.36 -3.29
N ALA A 102 16.66 19.49 -2.87
CA ALA A 102 15.81 20.30 -3.73
C ALA A 102 16.59 21.09 -4.78
N ALA A 103 17.82 21.53 -4.47
CA ALA A 103 18.71 22.17 -5.44
C ALA A 103 19.17 21.15 -6.48
N LEU A 104 19.73 20.02 -6.04
CA LEU A 104 20.16 18.91 -6.88
C LEU A 104 19.05 18.40 -7.81
N ALA A 105 17.81 18.31 -7.33
CA ALA A 105 16.68 17.90 -8.14
C ALA A 105 16.41 18.86 -9.32
N ARG A 106 16.55 20.17 -9.10
CA ARG A 106 16.35 21.18 -10.14
C ARG A 106 17.51 21.17 -11.13
N ASP A 107 18.74 21.15 -10.64
CA ASP A 107 19.96 21.21 -11.46
C ASP A 107 20.08 19.99 -12.39
N HIS A 108 19.63 18.82 -11.92
CA HIS A 108 19.62 17.59 -12.71
C HIS A 108 18.29 17.33 -13.45
N ASN A 109 17.31 18.22 -13.32
CA ASN A 109 15.95 18.08 -13.88
C ASN A 109 15.30 16.72 -13.58
N VAL A 110 15.37 16.29 -12.32
CA VAL A 110 14.79 15.03 -11.83
C VAL A 110 13.94 15.27 -10.58
N SER A 111 13.12 14.29 -10.20
CA SER A 111 12.35 14.40 -8.97
C SER A 111 13.25 14.37 -7.72
N ARG A 112 12.80 15.00 -6.63
CA ARG A 112 13.47 14.89 -5.32
C ARG A 112 13.58 13.44 -4.84
N GLY A 113 12.62 12.58 -5.21
CA GLY A 113 12.66 11.15 -4.92
C GLY A 113 13.84 10.47 -5.61
N ALA A 114 14.10 10.79 -6.88
CA ALA A 114 15.24 10.24 -7.62
C ALA A 114 16.59 10.65 -6.99
N ILE A 115 16.71 11.90 -6.54
CA ILE A 115 17.90 12.36 -5.80
C ILE A 115 18.02 11.62 -4.45
N ARG A 116 16.94 11.51 -3.67
CA ARG A 116 16.94 10.74 -2.41
C ARG A 116 17.38 9.30 -2.61
N THR A 117 16.93 8.64 -3.68
CA THR A 117 17.38 7.29 -4.04
C THR A 117 18.88 7.27 -4.40
N ALA A 118 19.36 8.29 -5.11
CA ALA A 118 20.77 8.39 -5.50
C ALA A 118 21.71 8.58 -4.29
N VAL A 119 21.29 9.33 -3.27
CA VAL A 119 22.05 9.60 -2.03
C VAL A 119 21.58 8.78 -0.83
N ALA A 120 20.83 7.70 -1.06
CA ALA A 120 20.20 6.92 0.02
C ALA A 120 21.18 6.50 1.12
N ASP A 121 22.38 6.04 0.72
CA ASP A 121 23.42 5.58 1.64
C ASP A 121 24.10 6.74 2.41
N LEU A 122 23.92 7.98 1.98
CA LEU A 122 24.49 9.20 2.58
C LEU A 122 23.47 9.99 3.39
N LEU A 123 22.18 9.65 3.25
CA LEU A 123 21.19 10.17 4.16
C LEU A 123 21.53 9.60 5.53
N PRO A 124 21.64 10.45 6.57
CA PRO A 124 21.62 9.91 7.91
C PRO A 124 20.36 9.04 7.99
N GLU A 125 20.52 7.76 8.33
CA GLU A 125 19.41 7.01 8.91
C GLU A 125 18.82 7.95 9.93
N TYR A 126 17.51 8.14 9.88
CA TYR A 126 16.83 8.78 10.99
C TYR A 126 16.96 7.81 12.17
N THR A 127 18.13 7.79 12.81
CA THR A 127 18.27 7.40 14.19
C THR A 127 17.62 8.54 14.95
N PRO A 128 16.49 8.31 15.64
CA PRO A 128 15.98 9.30 16.57
C PRO A 128 17.13 9.61 17.51
N VAL A 129 17.60 10.86 17.47
CA VAL A 129 18.61 11.39 18.38
C VAL A 129 18.23 11.00 19.80
N ASP A 130 19.19 10.38 20.51
CA ASP A 130 19.10 9.87 21.88
C ASP A 130 18.05 10.57 22.75
N ALA A 131 17.15 9.76 23.31
CA ALA A 131 16.28 10.14 24.41
C ALA A 131 17.12 10.34 25.68
N GLY A 132 17.68 11.54 25.85
CA GLY A 132 18.53 11.84 27.02
C GLY A 132 18.50 13.27 27.53
N THR A 133 17.74 14.18 26.91
CA THR A 133 17.55 15.54 27.43
C THR A 133 16.19 16.04 26.95
N PRO A 134 15.29 16.54 27.83
CA PRO A 134 13.95 16.93 27.42
C PRO A 134 14.06 18.18 26.53
N ALA A 135 14.08 17.97 25.22
CA ALA A 135 13.80 19.00 24.24
C ALA A 135 12.34 19.45 24.42
N PRO A 136 12.03 20.76 24.31
CA PRO A 136 10.68 21.27 24.50
C PRO A 136 9.73 20.52 23.55
N GLU A 137 8.68 19.93 24.10
CA GLU A 137 7.74 19.10 23.34
C GLU A 137 7.11 19.95 22.23
N LEU A 138 7.58 19.79 20.99
CA LEU A 138 7.07 20.56 19.87
C LEU A 138 5.60 20.19 19.63
N SER A 139 4.75 21.21 19.51
CA SER A 139 3.33 21.03 19.22
C SER A 139 3.11 20.37 17.86
N VAL A 140 2.25 19.37 17.80
CA VAL A 140 1.87 18.66 16.57
C VAL A 140 0.41 18.95 16.24
N VAL A 141 0.12 19.05 14.94
CA VAL A 141 -1.23 19.25 14.40
C VAL A 141 -1.88 17.89 14.16
N VAL A 142 -3.00 17.61 14.82
CA VAL A 142 -3.76 16.36 14.66
C VAL A 142 -5.20 16.70 14.31
N ASP A 143 -5.74 16.03 13.28
CA ASP A 143 -7.14 16.14 12.92
C ASP A 143 -7.97 15.14 13.75
N MET A 144 -8.91 15.63 14.55
CA MET A 144 -9.83 14.83 15.36
C MET A 144 -11.21 14.73 14.68
N PRO A 145 -11.82 13.54 14.53
CA PRO A 145 -13.19 13.39 14.06
C PRO A 145 -14.20 14.10 14.96
N GLY A 146 -15.21 14.74 14.36
CA GLY A 146 -16.19 15.56 15.08
C GLY A 146 -16.94 14.82 16.18
N LYS A 147 -17.27 13.53 15.99
CA LYS A 147 -17.91 12.71 17.03
C LYS A 147 -17.08 12.56 18.31
N VAL A 148 -15.75 12.57 18.19
CA VAL A 148 -14.83 12.52 19.34
C VAL A 148 -14.73 13.89 19.99
N ALA A 149 -14.65 14.96 19.19
CA ALA A 149 -14.67 16.33 19.68
C ALA A 149 -15.99 16.66 20.43
N ASP A 150 -17.13 16.23 19.91
CA ASP A 150 -18.45 16.41 20.54
C ASP A 150 -18.52 15.69 21.90
N PHE A 151 -18.01 14.46 21.96
CA PHE A 151 -17.93 13.70 23.21
C PHE A 151 -17.05 14.40 24.24
N LEU A 152 -15.86 14.85 23.85
CA LEU A 152 -14.93 15.55 24.73
C LEU A 152 -15.49 16.88 25.25
N ARG A 153 -16.19 17.65 24.43
CA ARG A 153 -16.83 18.90 24.88
C ARG A 153 -17.93 18.69 25.92
N ALA A 154 -18.55 17.52 25.93
CA ALA A 154 -19.55 17.14 26.95
C ALA A 154 -18.90 16.50 28.19
N ALA A 155 -17.61 16.18 28.15
CA ALA A 155 -16.88 15.59 29.26
C ALA A 155 -16.30 16.66 30.21
N ASP A 156 -15.96 16.25 31.43
CA ASP A 156 -15.25 17.11 32.36
C ASP A 156 -13.75 17.13 32.03
N LEU A 157 -13.28 18.27 31.54
CA LEU A 157 -11.93 18.49 31.02
C LEU A 157 -11.14 19.44 31.92
N ALA A 158 -9.83 19.21 32.00
CA ALA A 158 -8.92 20.19 32.57
C ALA A 158 -8.93 21.49 31.73
N PRO A 159 -8.64 22.66 32.33
CA PRO A 159 -8.65 23.94 31.61
C PRO A 159 -7.77 23.97 30.36
N VAL A 160 -6.62 23.27 30.40
CA VAL A 160 -5.67 23.18 29.28
C VAL A 160 -6.25 22.37 28.12
N GLU A 161 -6.89 21.23 28.41
CA GLU A 161 -7.53 20.37 27.39
C GLU A 161 -8.70 21.08 26.74
N ARG A 162 -9.50 21.81 27.53
CA ARG A 162 -10.62 22.62 27.05
C ARG A 162 -10.15 23.75 26.14
N ALA A 163 -9.12 24.50 26.56
CA ALA A 163 -8.54 25.57 25.75
C ALA A 163 -8.02 25.08 24.39
N VAL A 164 -7.43 23.88 24.36
CA VAL A 164 -6.93 23.24 23.13
C VAL A 164 -8.08 22.87 22.17
N LEU A 165 -9.21 22.39 22.68
CA LEU A 165 -10.40 22.12 21.88
C LEU A 165 -11.07 23.40 21.36
N ASP A 166 -11.08 24.46 22.18
CA ASP A 166 -11.66 25.76 21.83
C ASP A 166 -10.84 26.50 20.78
N GLN A 167 -9.51 26.35 20.81
CA GLN A 167 -8.59 26.87 19.80
C GLN A 167 -8.56 26.03 18.50
N GLY A 168 -9.21 24.86 18.50
CA GLY A 168 -9.23 23.96 17.35
C GLY A 168 -9.99 24.53 16.15
N VAL A 169 -9.44 24.33 14.95
CA VAL A 169 -10.07 24.80 13.69
C VAL A 169 -11.00 23.73 13.14
N THR A 170 -12.29 24.05 13.00
CA THR A 170 -13.28 23.12 12.45
C THR A 170 -13.25 23.11 10.92
N VAL A 171 -13.02 21.93 10.32
CA VAL A 171 -13.05 21.70 8.87
C VAL A 171 -14.26 20.84 8.51
N ARG A 172 -15.18 21.36 7.70
CA ARG A 172 -16.39 20.64 7.26
C ARG A 172 -16.03 19.54 6.24
N ARG A 173 -16.57 18.34 6.44
CA ARG A 173 -16.36 17.16 5.57
C ARG A 173 -17.69 16.40 5.41
N GLY A 174 -18.40 16.64 4.31
CA GLY A 174 -19.70 15.99 4.04
C GLY A 174 -20.72 16.25 5.15
N GLN A 175 -21.39 15.20 5.65
CA GLN A 175 -22.35 15.25 6.77
C GLN A 175 -21.69 15.39 8.17
N GLY A 176 -20.37 15.63 8.24
CA GLY A 176 -19.62 15.75 9.49
C GLY A 176 -18.55 16.83 9.45
N TYR A 177 -17.71 16.86 10.48
CA TYR A 177 -16.56 17.75 10.56
C TYR A 177 -15.36 17.05 11.19
N THR A 178 -14.18 17.61 10.95
CA THR A 178 -12.94 17.27 11.66
C THR A 178 -12.43 18.52 12.37
N LEU A 179 -12.07 18.40 13.64
CA LEU A 179 -11.47 19.46 14.43
C LEU A 179 -9.94 19.34 14.34
N ARG A 180 -9.29 20.33 13.74
CA ARG A 180 -7.83 20.40 13.65
C ARG A 180 -7.27 21.03 14.92
N ILE A 181 -6.49 20.28 15.68
CA ILE A 181 -5.99 20.67 16.99
C ILE A 181 -4.46 20.73 16.93
N THR A 182 -3.88 21.83 17.38
CA THR A 182 -2.43 21.98 17.51
C THR A 182 -2.07 21.94 18.99
N ALA A 183 -1.42 20.87 19.42
CA ALA A 183 -1.07 20.67 20.82
C ALA A 183 0.15 19.77 20.95
N VAL A 184 0.73 19.79 22.13
CA VAL A 184 1.82 18.89 22.53
C VAL A 184 1.34 17.43 22.50
N PRO A 185 2.16 16.45 22.08
CA PRO A 185 1.77 15.04 22.01
C PRO A 185 1.15 14.46 23.30
N ALA A 186 1.61 14.91 24.47
CA ALA A 186 1.05 14.52 25.77
C ALA A 186 -0.45 14.89 25.90
N ILE A 187 -0.85 16.07 25.42
CA ILE A 187 -2.25 16.52 25.45
C ILE A 187 -3.10 15.68 24.49
N HIS A 188 -2.57 15.35 23.30
CA HIS A 188 -3.28 14.47 22.35
C HIS A 188 -3.55 13.08 22.93
N ARG A 189 -2.58 12.49 23.65
CA ARG A 189 -2.76 11.21 24.36
C ARG A 189 -3.79 11.33 25.48
N ARG A 190 -3.73 12.41 26.25
CA ARG A 190 -4.68 12.64 27.34
C ARG A 190 -6.12 12.77 26.84
N LEU A 191 -6.35 13.50 25.75
CA LEU A 191 -7.67 13.58 25.10
C LEU A 191 -8.13 12.21 24.58
N LEU A 192 -7.23 11.37 24.09
CA LEU A 192 -7.56 10.01 23.65
C LEU A 192 -7.95 9.10 24.82
N ASP A 193 -7.24 9.20 25.96
CA ASP A 193 -7.55 8.44 27.17
C ASP A 193 -8.93 8.78 27.73
N LEU A 194 -9.31 10.06 27.72
CA LEU A 194 -10.65 10.48 28.15
C LEU A 194 -11.75 9.92 27.25
N CYS A 195 -11.42 9.58 26.00
CA CYS A 195 -12.35 8.94 25.08
C CYS A 195 -12.53 7.44 25.33
N GLN A 196 -11.88 6.85 26.35
CA GLN A 196 -11.97 5.43 26.74
C GLN A 196 -13.39 4.87 26.80
N ALA A 197 -14.36 5.68 27.23
CA ALA A 197 -15.77 5.31 27.31
C ALA A 197 -16.43 5.01 25.94
N LEU A 198 -15.90 5.54 24.83
CA LEU A 198 -16.44 5.32 23.48
C LEU A 198 -16.18 3.91 22.91
N ASP A 199 -15.40 3.07 23.60
CA ASP A 199 -15.18 1.66 23.23
C ASP A 199 -16.21 0.71 23.87
N GLY A 200 -16.97 1.18 24.85
CA GLY A 200 -17.94 0.37 25.59
C GLY A 200 -19.14 -0.09 24.74
N ALA A 201 -19.88 -1.07 25.26
CA ALA A 201 -21.08 -1.61 24.62
C ALA A 201 -22.19 -0.56 24.40
N ALA A 202 -22.19 0.51 25.21
CA ALA A 202 -23.13 1.63 25.10
C ALA A 202 -22.83 2.61 23.95
N ALA A 203 -21.63 2.56 23.35
CA ALA A 203 -21.27 3.44 22.24
C ALA A 203 -21.89 2.97 20.91
N VAL A 204 -22.27 3.90 20.03
CA VAL A 204 -22.74 3.54 18.69
C VAL A 204 -21.56 3.17 17.78
N PRO A 205 -21.76 2.30 16.75
CA PRO A 205 -20.66 1.88 15.85
C PRO A 205 -19.86 3.04 15.24
N THR A 206 -20.51 4.17 14.96
CA THR A 206 -19.87 5.37 14.40
C THR A 206 -18.94 6.07 15.40
N GLN A 207 -19.23 6.02 16.71
CA GLN A 207 -18.35 6.55 17.76
C GLN A 207 -17.09 5.70 17.92
N ARG A 208 -17.24 4.37 17.93
CA ARG A 208 -16.09 3.43 17.96
C ARG A 208 -15.16 3.65 16.78
N LYS A 209 -15.71 3.79 15.57
CA LYS A 209 -14.91 4.08 14.37
C LYS A 209 -14.18 5.42 14.48
N ALA A 210 -14.88 6.47 14.93
CA ALA A 210 -14.30 7.80 15.08
C ALA A 210 -13.15 7.84 16.10
N ARG A 211 -13.27 7.08 17.19
CA ARG A 211 -12.18 6.96 18.15
C ARG A 211 -10.97 6.21 17.59
N ARG A 212 -11.17 5.05 16.95
CA ARG A 212 -10.06 4.32 16.30
C ARG A 212 -9.33 5.17 15.28
N GLU A 213 -10.07 5.99 14.54
CA GLU A 213 -9.48 6.94 13.60
C GLU A 213 -8.66 8.04 14.32
N SER A 214 -9.11 8.51 15.48
CA SER A 214 -8.35 9.45 16.32
C SER A 214 -7.07 8.82 16.87
N GLU A 215 -7.18 7.60 17.40
CA GLU A 215 -6.05 6.80 17.90
C GLU A 215 -4.99 6.60 16.82
N ASN A 216 -5.39 6.17 15.62
CA ASN A 216 -4.46 6.00 14.50
C ASN A 216 -3.74 7.31 14.15
N ARG A 217 -4.44 8.45 14.17
CA ARG A 217 -3.86 9.77 13.86
C ARG A 217 -2.91 10.24 14.97
N VAL A 218 -3.23 10.00 16.24
CA VAL A 218 -2.32 10.29 17.36
C VAL A 218 -1.09 9.39 17.30
N ASN A 219 -1.25 8.11 16.97
CA ASN A 219 -0.15 7.14 16.87
C ASN A 219 0.79 7.41 15.68
N LEU A 220 0.28 7.97 14.57
CA LEU A 220 1.11 8.46 13.45
C LEU A 220 2.07 9.59 13.88
N HIS A 221 1.75 10.27 14.98
CA HIS A 221 2.55 11.33 15.56
C HIS A 221 3.19 10.93 16.90
N ALA A 222 3.04 9.67 17.31
CA ALA A 222 3.76 9.13 18.45
C ALA A 222 5.16 8.68 18.00
N PRO A 223 6.21 8.94 18.81
CA PRO A 223 7.48 8.25 18.61
C PRO A 223 7.22 6.75 18.74
N THR A 224 7.70 5.97 17.76
CA THR A 224 7.66 4.49 17.78
C THR A 224 8.37 4.01 19.04
N THR A 225 7.60 3.62 20.06
CA THR A 225 8.14 2.94 21.23
C THR A 225 8.58 1.56 20.79
N ASP A 226 9.89 1.36 20.69
CA ASP A 226 10.50 0.04 20.52
C ASP A 226 10.23 -0.79 21.78
N LEU A 227 9.23 -1.67 21.72
CA LEU A 227 9.01 -2.71 22.71
C LEU A 227 9.89 -3.90 22.34
N GLY A 228 11.18 -3.75 22.62
CA GLY A 228 12.19 -4.78 22.45
C GLY A 228 13.17 -4.80 23.63
N SER A 229 12.80 -5.50 24.71
CA SER A 229 13.68 -6.32 25.57
C SER A 229 13.25 -6.31 27.04
N GLN A 230 12.57 -7.37 27.49
CA GLN A 230 12.81 -7.92 28.82
C GLN A 230 12.99 -9.42 28.69
N SER A 231 14.25 -9.83 28.57
CA SER A 231 14.71 -11.20 28.78
C SER A 231 15.12 -11.38 30.25
N ARG A 232 14.47 -12.35 30.92
CA ARG A 232 14.95 -13.22 32.01
C ARG A 232 15.35 -12.58 33.35
N SER A 233 14.71 -13.04 34.45
CA SER A 233 15.35 -13.92 35.47
C SER A 233 14.44 -14.20 36.68
N ALA A 234 14.80 -15.26 37.42
CA ALA A 234 14.22 -15.83 38.65
C ALA A 234 13.07 -16.83 38.39
N THR A 235 13.17 -18.13 38.70
CA THR A 235 14.11 -18.95 39.50
C THR A 235 14.00 -20.39 39.00
#